data_AF-A0A9N8HT44-F1
#
_entry.id   AF-A0A9N8HT44-F1
#
_cell.length_a   1.000
_cell.length_b   1.000
_cell.length_c   1.000
_cell.angle_alpha   90.00
_cell.angle_beta   90.00
_cell.angle_gamma   90.00
#
_symmetry.space_group_name_H-M   'P 1'
#
loop_
_entity.id
_entity.type
_entity.pdbx_description
1 polymer ?
#
loop_
_entity_poly.entity_id
_entity_poly.type
_entity_poly.pdbx_seq_one_letter_code
_entity_poly.pdbx_strand_id
1 'polypeptide(L)'
;MPPFEQDQDATTVLDNSVKMSLSSVEEGATSGSTANQGEGGEEEYRRRCRHFYRQSTSVDDDFTSLDADDQDDDAYVDEEEATRQHSSKKTDEENRLVLEAVDQMSDATSYSAFLANLTPEQLVVLCSCGLPTSITTSSSTYDATREKWVQIRTEERQLAHQVNMRERLHKLESILQEFLLQQQPQQQPQQQQQQPQDDNDSFLTTRQQVIMIKQTLRLFVHNYHADCIASHSLMAGMRHILELQLDKNEDAPCIVWTFDANVISEAIVAQTQGASSAYIKEALHALLVFLVYQEPQKDPEHNNNNTHQRMLQFAVEPSLSDKTLTQILQVLPRPHELHARPTGKYNTPAQGLVRTNVDGELDEPMDVCSLIVKNLRKRGWWF
;
A
#
# COMPACT_ATOMS: atom_id res chain seq x y z
N MET A 1 5.19 -51.59 -9.43
CA MET A 1 6.21 -52.62 -9.69
C MET A 1 5.69 -53.56 -10.76
N PRO A 2 6.27 -53.46 -11.96
CA PRO A 2 6.89 -54.60 -12.62
C PRO A 2 8.34 -54.29 -13.06
N PRO A 3 9.16 -55.32 -13.39
CA PRO A 3 10.60 -55.23 -13.66
C PRO A 3 10.92 -55.34 -15.17
N PHE A 4 12.22 -55.54 -15.49
CA PHE A 4 12.88 -55.74 -16.80
C PHE A 4 13.55 -54.47 -17.36
N GLU A 5 14.76 -54.47 -17.91
CA GLU A 5 15.89 -55.41 -17.95
C GLU A 5 17.10 -54.60 -18.48
N GLN A 6 18.27 -55.19 -18.30
CA GLN A 6 19.61 -54.62 -18.48
C GLN A 6 20.12 -54.64 -19.93
N ASP A 7 21.15 -53.80 -20.12
CA ASP A 7 22.29 -53.88 -21.07
C ASP A 7 22.04 -53.65 -22.57
N GLN A 8 22.76 -52.69 -23.17
CA GLN A 8 24.05 -52.95 -23.83
C GLN A 8 24.66 -51.70 -24.52
N ASP A 9 25.99 -51.66 -24.35
CA ASP A 9 27.10 -50.88 -24.90
C ASP A 9 27.10 -50.28 -26.32
N ALA A 10 27.94 -49.24 -26.43
CA ALA A 10 28.84 -48.84 -27.54
C ALA A 10 28.19 -48.27 -28.84
N THR A 11 28.70 -47.24 -29.53
CA THR A 11 30.09 -46.90 -29.85
C THR A 11 30.16 -45.49 -30.50
N THR A 12 31.18 -44.71 -30.15
CA THR A 12 32.04 -43.81 -30.98
C THR A 12 31.54 -42.81 -32.05
N VAL A 13 32.05 -41.57 -31.87
CA VAL A 13 32.78 -40.67 -32.81
C VAL A 13 31.98 -39.76 -33.76
N LEU A 14 32.16 -38.45 -33.54
CA LEU A 14 32.60 -37.39 -34.48
C LEU A 14 32.53 -36.06 -33.68
N ASP A 15 33.63 -35.60 -33.08
CA ASP A 15 34.65 -34.72 -33.68
C ASP A 15 34.05 -33.50 -34.40
N ASN A 16 34.06 -32.35 -33.73
CA ASN A 16 34.15 -31.03 -34.34
C ASN A 16 34.65 -30.01 -33.31
N SER A 17 35.97 -30.00 -33.16
CA SER A 17 36.75 -28.97 -32.50
C SER A 17 36.74 -27.67 -33.33
N VAL A 18 35.88 -26.71 -32.99
CA VAL A 18 36.04 -25.32 -33.45
C VAL A 18 36.93 -24.58 -32.44
N LYS A 19 38.23 -24.63 -32.71
CA LYS A 19 39.22 -23.69 -32.15
C LYS A 19 39.03 -22.34 -32.84
N MET A 20 38.36 -21.39 -32.19
CA MET A 20 38.50 -19.97 -32.50
C MET A 20 39.68 -19.42 -31.71
N SER A 21 40.79 -19.22 -32.40
CA SER A 21 41.97 -18.53 -31.91
C SER A 21 41.67 -17.03 -31.78
N LEU A 22 41.45 -16.55 -30.56
CA LEU A 22 41.58 -15.14 -30.22
C LEU A 22 42.98 -14.92 -29.62
N SER A 23 43.94 -14.68 -30.51
CA SER A 23 45.25 -14.13 -30.16
C SER A 23 45.24 -12.64 -30.47
N SER A 24 45.79 -11.85 -29.54
CA SER A 24 46.39 -10.52 -29.76
C SER A 24 45.50 -9.29 -29.54
N VAL A 25 45.19 -8.97 -28.28
CA VAL A 25 45.19 -7.58 -27.77
C VAL A 25 45.60 -7.60 -26.29
N GLU A 26 46.89 -7.82 -26.02
CA GLU A 26 47.52 -7.43 -24.76
C GLU A 26 48.89 -6.87 -25.10
N GLU A 27 49.02 -5.54 -25.00
CA GLU A 27 50.22 -4.82 -24.52
C GLU A 27 49.97 -3.32 -24.72
N GLY A 28 49.58 -2.63 -23.64
CA GLY A 28 49.44 -1.18 -23.68
C GLY A 28 48.52 -0.54 -22.64
N ALA A 29 48.49 -1.01 -21.39
CA ALA A 29 47.88 -0.26 -20.29
C ALA A 29 48.68 -0.49 -19.00
N THR A 30 49.77 0.25 -18.91
CA THR A 30 50.55 0.46 -17.69
C THR A 30 49.66 0.99 -16.57
N SER A 31 49.47 0.16 -15.53
CA SER A 31 49.61 0.52 -14.12
C SER A 31 49.40 2.00 -13.77
N GLY A 32 48.15 2.40 -13.59
CA GLY A 32 47.79 3.72 -13.10
C GLY A 32 46.41 3.72 -12.45
N SER A 33 46.38 3.78 -11.12
CA SER A 33 45.23 4.19 -10.30
C SER A 33 44.04 3.21 -10.16
N THR A 34 44.27 2.05 -9.52
CA THR A 34 43.18 1.16 -9.04
C THR A 34 42.66 1.50 -7.64
N ALA A 35 43.27 2.45 -6.92
CA ALA A 35 42.91 2.76 -5.54
C ALA A 35 41.73 3.72 -5.36
N ASN A 36 41.33 4.46 -6.41
CA ASN A 36 40.23 5.45 -6.34
C ASN A 36 38.91 4.97 -6.98
N GLN A 37 38.86 3.74 -7.51
CA GLN A 37 37.62 3.19 -8.10
C GLN A 37 36.66 2.59 -7.08
N GLY A 38 37.10 2.37 -5.83
CA GLY A 38 36.29 1.71 -4.81
C GLY A 38 35.12 2.53 -4.27
N GLU A 39 35.30 3.84 -4.08
CA GLU A 39 34.24 4.70 -3.51
C GLU A 39 33.18 5.09 -4.54
N GLY A 40 33.58 5.33 -5.80
CA GLY A 40 32.64 5.69 -6.87
C GLY A 40 31.68 4.55 -7.25
N GLY A 41 32.16 3.30 -7.24
CA GLY A 41 31.31 2.15 -7.57
C GLY A 41 30.24 1.87 -6.53
N GLU A 42 30.57 2.03 -5.24
CA GLU A 42 29.60 1.83 -4.15
C GLU A 42 28.42 2.80 -4.24
N GLU A 43 28.70 4.08 -4.44
CA GLU A 43 27.65 5.10 -4.54
C GLU A 43 26.76 4.89 -5.79
N GLU A 44 27.36 4.49 -6.91
CA GLU A 44 26.60 4.12 -8.12
C GLU A 44 25.68 2.92 -7.87
N TYR A 45 26.17 1.88 -7.19
CA TYR A 45 25.35 0.73 -6.80
C TYR A 45 24.20 1.12 -5.88
N ARG A 46 24.46 1.96 -4.85
CA ARG A 46 23.44 2.50 -3.94
C ARG A 46 22.37 3.27 -4.72
N ARG A 47 22.78 4.15 -5.64
CA ARG A 47 21.87 4.91 -6.50
C ARG A 47 20.94 4.00 -7.31
N ARG A 48 21.48 2.96 -7.95
CA ARG A 48 20.69 2.01 -8.74
C ARG A 48 19.76 1.15 -7.89
N CYS A 49 20.21 0.69 -6.71
CA CYS A 49 19.36 0.03 -5.74
C CYS A 49 18.19 0.91 -5.31
N ARG A 50 18.48 2.18 -4.97
CA ARG A 50 17.46 3.15 -4.56
C ARG A 50 16.44 3.40 -5.65
N HIS A 51 16.89 3.59 -6.90
CA HIS A 51 16.00 3.78 -8.04
C HIS A 51 15.09 2.56 -8.24
N PHE A 52 15.67 1.35 -8.30
CA PHE A 52 14.92 0.12 -8.46
C PHE A 52 13.89 -0.08 -7.35
N TYR A 53 14.27 0.07 -6.08
CA TYR A 53 13.35 -0.17 -4.97
C TYR A 53 12.29 0.92 -4.85
N ARG A 54 12.64 2.18 -5.13
CA ARG A 54 11.65 3.25 -5.20
C ARG A 54 10.60 2.90 -6.25
N GLN A 55 10.97 2.58 -7.48
CA GLN A 55 10.02 2.21 -8.53
C GLN A 55 9.24 0.93 -8.22
N SER A 56 9.92 -0.10 -7.72
CA SER A 56 9.28 -1.39 -7.42
C SER A 56 8.28 -1.31 -6.26
N THR A 57 8.36 -0.27 -5.44
CA THR A 57 7.47 -0.09 -4.29
C THR A 57 6.70 1.24 -4.31
N SER A 58 6.92 2.09 -5.32
CA SER A 58 6.23 3.37 -5.49
C SER A 58 4.79 3.14 -5.89
N VAL A 59 3.98 4.12 -5.55
CA VAL A 59 2.51 4.02 -5.51
C VAL A 59 1.87 4.69 -6.72
N ASP A 60 2.59 5.62 -7.35
CA ASP A 60 2.01 6.47 -8.37
C ASP A 60 2.23 5.86 -9.76
N ASP A 61 1.11 5.61 -10.45
CA ASP A 61 1.07 5.25 -11.88
C ASP A 61 1.51 6.42 -12.79
N ASP A 62 1.73 7.60 -12.19
CA ASP A 62 1.94 8.90 -12.85
C ASP A 62 3.31 9.50 -12.49
N PHE A 63 4.34 8.67 -12.31
CA PHE A 63 5.71 9.14 -12.08
C PHE A 63 6.31 9.69 -13.40
N THR A 64 5.75 10.79 -13.90
CA THR A 64 6.49 11.69 -14.79
C THR A 64 7.62 12.28 -13.96
N SER A 65 8.86 11.91 -14.28
CA SER A 65 10.08 12.23 -13.51
C SER A 65 10.12 13.71 -13.10
N LEU A 66 9.85 13.98 -11.83
CA LEU A 66 9.84 15.33 -11.24
C LEU A 66 11.24 15.86 -10.87
N ASP A 67 12.31 15.30 -11.46
CA ASP A 67 13.68 15.79 -11.30
C ASP A 67 14.08 16.80 -12.39
N ALA A 68 13.11 17.40 -13.10
CA ALA A 68 13.36 18.53 -13.99
C ALA A 68 13.16 19.85 -13.23
N ASP A 69 14.15 20.21 -12.41
CA ASP A 69 14.31 21.60 -11.98
C ASP A 69 14.48 22.50 -13.23
N ASP A 70 13.70 23.58 -13.27
CA ASP A 70 13.82 24.75 -14.16
C ASP A 70 13.79 24.52 -15.68
N GLN A 71 12.59 24.58 -16.27
CA GLN A 71 12.39 25.26 -17.55
C GLN A 71 10.91 25.62 -17.79
N ASP A 72 10.62 26.91 -17.64
CA ASP A 72 9.47 27.57 -18.28
C ASP A 72 9.65 27.46 -19.81
N ASP A 73 8.71 26.87 -20.55
CA ASP A 73 8.14 27.41 -21.81
C ASP A 73 7.28 26.40 -22.60
N ASP A 74 6.08 26.89 -22.93
CA ASP A 74 5.18 26.60 -24.05
C ASP A 74 5.34 25.32 -24.92
N ALA A 75 4.37 24.41 -24.72
CA ALA A 75 3.54 23.78 -25.75
C ALA A 75 4.19 23.40 -27.10
N TYR A 76 4.99 22.33 -27.11
CA TYR A 76 5.19 21.50 -28.30
C TYR A 76 5.37 20.03 -27.88
N VAL A 77 4.28 19.25 -27.90
CA VAL A 77 4.27 17.82 -27.53
C VAL A 77 4.00 17.02 -28.80
N ASP A 78 4.99 16.23 -29.28
CA ASP A 78 4.70 14.92 -29.93
C ASP A 78 5.93 14.06 -30.29
N GLU A 79 7.20 14.50 -30.15
CA GLU A 79 8.36 13.61 -30.40
C GLU A 79 9.27 13.41 -29.17
N GLU A 80 9.22 14.32 -28.19
CA GLU A 80 10.07 14.24 -27.00
C GLU A 80 9.59 13.21 -25.97
N GLU A 81 8.31 12.84 -26.00
CA GLU A 81 7.76 11.86 -25.06
C GLU A 81 8.22 10.43 -25.37
N ALA A 82 8.33 10.07 -26.66
CA ALA A 82 8.80 8.76 -27.08
C ALA A 82 10.27 8.51 -26.71
N THR A 83 11.13 9.52 -26.81
CA THR A 83 12.55 9.42 -26.42
C THR A 83 12.71 9.30 -24.91
N ARG A 84 11.89 10.01 -24.12
CA ARG A 84 11.85 9.88 -22.65
C ARG A 84 11.41 8.48 -22.21
N GLN A 85 10.38 7.92 -22.84
CA GLN A 85 9.90 6.56 -22.52
C GLN A 85 10.96 5.47 -22.81
N HIS A 86 11.72 5.60 -23.90
CA HIS A 86 12.80 4.66 -24.22
C HIS A 86 13.98 4.74 -23.24
N SER A 87 14.34 5.95 -22.79
CA SER A 87 15.42 6.15 -21.80
C SER A 87 15.08 5.53 -20.43
N SER A 88 13.82 5.69 -19.98
CA SER A 88 13.34 5.13 -18.71
C SER A 88 13.41 3.60 -18.69
N LYS A 89 12.89 2.93 -19.73
CA LYS A 89 12.93 1.46 -19.84
C LYS A 89 14.35 0.90 -19.83
N LYS A 90 15.28 1.55 -20.53
CA LYS A 90 16.69 1.15 -20.52
C LYS A 90 17.28 1.24 -19.11
N THR A 91 16.98 2.32 -18.39
CA THR A 91 17.45 2.53 -17.02
C THR A 91 16.92 1.45 -16.08
N ASP A 92 15.66 1.05 -16.23
CA ASP A 92 15.04 0.00 -15.41
C ASP A 92 15.66 -1.39 -15.65
N GLU A 93 15.93 -1.73 -16.91
CA GLU A 93 16.62 -2.97 -17.28
C GLU A 93 18.04 -3.02 -16.70
N GLU A 94 18.79 -1.92 -16.78
CA GLU A 94 20.12 -1.83 -16.19
C GLU A 94 20.09 -1.94 -14.65
N ASN A 95 19.12 -1.31 -13.99
CA ASN A 95 18.97 -1.39 -12.54
C ASN A 95 18.61 -2.80 -12.07
N ARG A 96 17.75 -3.49 -12.83
CA ARG A 96 17.41 -4.89 -12.58
C ARG A 96 18.62 -5.81 -12.77
N LEU A 97 19.39 -5.60 -13.83
CA LEU A 97 20.63 -6.34 -14.09
C LEU A 97 21.60 -6.28 -12.91
N VAL A 98 21.79 -5.10 -12.33
CA VAL A 98 22.69 -4.88 -11.18
C VAL A 98 22.27 -5.66 -9.93
N LEU A 99 20.96 -5.75 -9.68
CA LEU A 99 20.44 -6.53 -8.55
C LEU A 99 20.51 -8.04 -8.80
N GLU A 100 20.20 -8.45 -10.03
CA GLU A 100 20.32 -9.86 -10.44
C GLU A 100 21.76 -10.34 -10.31
N ALA A 101 22.74 -9.51 -10.70
CA ALA A 101 24.16 -9.82 -10.51
C ALA A 101 24.46 -10.19 -9.04
N VAL A 102 23.98 -9.39 -8.08
CA VAL A 102 24.20 -9.65 -6.65
C VAL A 102 23.45 -10.89 -6.15
N ASP A 103 22.28 -11.20 -6.70
CA ASP A 103 21.57 -12.47 -6.41
C ASP A 103 22.37 -13.69 -6.90
N GLN A 104 22.99 -13.58 -8.08
CA GLN A 104 23.82 -14.63 -8.67
C GLN A 104 25.17 -14.80 -7.95
N MET A 105 25.64 -13.80 -7.20
CA MET A 105 26.85 -13.91 -6.38
C MET A 105 26.73 -14.91 -5.21
N SER A 106 25.55 -15.50 -4.99
CA SER A 106 25.37 -16.55 -3.98
C SER A 106 26.17 -17.82 -4.25
N ASP A 107 26.47 -18.10 -5.52
CA ASP A 107 27.33 -19.21 -5.98
C ASP A 107 28.27 -18.71 -7.08
N ALA A 108 29.57 -18.93 -6.93
CA ALA A 108 30.57 -18.54 -7.91
C ALA A 108 30.33 -19.18 -9.30
N THR A 109 29.81 -20.41 -9.34
CA THR A 109 29.51 -21.08 -10.62
C THR A 109 28.34 -20.39 -11.31
N SER A 110 27.26 -20.11 -10.56
CA SER A 110 26.10 -19.35 -11.06
C SER A 110 26.50 -17.95 -11.54
N TYR A 111 27.30 -17.22 -10.75
CA TYR A 111 27.79 -15.90 -11.12
C TYR A 111 28.66 -15.94 -12.38
N SER A 112 29.53 -16.94 -12.53
CA SER A 112 30.35 -17.10 -13.73
C SER A 112 29.50 -17.33 -14.98
N ALA A 113 28.49 -18.18 -14.87
CA ALA A 113 27.56 -18.47 -15.96
C ALA A 113 26.72 -17.24 -16.31
N PHE A 114 26.28 -16.48 -15.31
CA PHE A 114 25.59 -15.22 -15.49
C PHE A 114 26.45 -14.22 -16.28
N LEU A 115 27.68 -13.95 -15.84
CA LEU A 115 28.60 -13.03 -16.52
C LEU A 115 28.88 -13.43 -17.98
N ALA A 116 29.00 -14.74 -18.25
CA ALA A 116 29.25 -15.25 -19.60
C ALA A 116 28.09 -14.99 -20.59
N ASN A 117 26.88 -14.75 -20.08
CA ASN A 117 25.69 -14.47 -20.88
C ASN A 117 25.43 -12.97 -21.09
N LEU A 118 26.24 -12.09 -20.48
CA LEU A 118 26.05 -10.64 -20.58
C LEU A 118 26.71 -10.05 -21.83
N THR A 119 26.11 -8.99 -22.36
CA THR A 119 26.72 -8.19 -23.42
C THR A 119 27.85 -7.32 -22.86
N PRO A 120 28.79 -6.83 -23.70
CA PRO A 120 29.83 -5.91 -23.26
C PRO A 120 29.28 -4.64 -22.58
N GLU A 121 28.16 -4.12 -23.07
CA GLU A 121 27.50 -2.94 -22.49
C GLU A 121 26.99 -3.23 -21.07
N GLN A 122 26.38 -4.40 -20.85
CA GLN A 122 25.92 -4.84 -19.53
C GLN A 122 27.08 -5.04 -18.55
N LEU A 123 28.22 -5.55 -19.01
CA LEU A 123 29.43 -5.67 -18.18
C LEU A 123 30.00 -4.31 -17.77
N VAL A 124 29.91 -3.29 -18.65
CA VAL A 124 30.29 -1.91 -18.31
C VAL A 124 29.41 -1.36 -17.19
N VAL A 125 28.09 -1.63 -17.22
CA VAL A 125 27.16 -1.22 -16.15
C VAL A 125 27.51 -1.87 -14.80
N LEU A 126 27.83 -3.18 -14.79
CA LEU A 126 28.26 -3.86 -13.57
C LEU A 126 29.58 -3.27 -13.06
N CYS A 127 30.52 -3.02 -13.96
CA CYS A 127 31.82 -2.42 -13.63
C CYS A 127 31.67 -1.00 -13.06
N SER A 128 30.74 -0.19 -13.58
CA SER A 128 30.49 1.16 -13.04
C SER A 128 29.93 1.14 -11.63
N CYS A 129 29.27 0.05 -11.23
CA CYS A 129 28.81 -0.20 -9.86
C CYS A 129 29.88 -0.83 -8.95
N GLY A 130 31.11 -1.00 -9.44
CA GLY A 130 32.17 -1.69 -8.69
C GLY A 130 31.92 -3.19 -8.49
N LEU A 131 30.96 -3.78 -9.20
CA LEU A 131 30.69 -5.22 -9.13
C LEU A 131 31.76 -5.99 -9.91
N PRO A 132 32.20 -7.17 -9.42
CA PRO A 132 33.26 -7.93 -10.06
C PRO A 132 32.78 -8.50 -11.40
N THR A 133 33.46 -8.16 -12.49
CA THR A 133 33.18 -8.70 -13.85
C THR A 133 34.03 -9.93 -14.19
N SER A 134 34.85 -10.40 -13.25
CA SER A 134 35.58 -11.66 -13.33
C SER A 134 35.71 -12.31 -11.96
N ILE A 135 35.71 -13.65 -11.93
CA ILE A 135 35.93 -14.42 -10.70
C ILE A 135 37.41 -14.79 -10.69
N THR A 136 38.25 -13.87 -10.22
CA THR A 136 39.71 -14.06 -10.19
C THR A 136 40.30 -14.02 -8.79
N THR A 137 39.47 -13.86 -7.76
CA THR A 137 39.91 -13.67 -6.37
C THR A 137 39.84 -14.94 -5.54
N SER A 138 40.79 -15.07 -4.62
CA SER A 138 40.74 -16.03 -3.52
C SER A 138 39.38 -16.00 -2.83
N SER A 139 38.80 -17.18 -2.54
CA SER A 139 37.46 -17.36 -1.95
C SER A 139 37.13 -16.35 -0.84
N SER A 140 38.07 -16.10 0.07
CA SER A 140 37.87 -15.18 1.21
C SER A 140 37.58 -13.73 0.83
N THR A 141 38.16 -13.23 -0.26
CA THR A 141 37.95 -11.84 -0.71
C THR A 141 36.63 -11.71 -1.44
N TYR A 142 36.26 -12.73 -2.22
CA TYR A 142 34.97 -12.79 -2.91
C TYR A 142 33.80 -12.78 -1.92
N ASP A 143 33.90 -13.57 -0.85
CA ASP A 143 32.87 -13.63 0.20
C ASP A 143 32.68 -12.29 0.91
N ALA A 144 33.77 -11.61 1.28
CA ALA A 144 33.70 -10.28 1.92
C ALA A 144 33.08 -9.21 1.00
N THR A 145 33.44 -9.22 -0.30
CA THR A 145 32.84 -8.32 -1.29
C THR A 145 31.35 -8.60 -1.47
N ARG A 146 30.95 -9.88 -1.54
CA ARG A 146 29.54 -10.29 -1.64
C ARG A 146 28.74 -9.81 -0.42
N GLU A 147 29.22 -10.07 0.79
CA GLU A 147 28.53 -9.66 2.03
C GLU A 147 28.29 -8.15 2.06
N LYS A 148 29.29 -7.36 1.65
CA LYS A 148 29.18 -5.90 1.54
C LYS A 148 28.03 -5.50 0.60
N TRP A 149 27.95 -6.04 -0.61
CA TRP A 149 26.91 -5.69 -1.58
C TRP A 149 25.51 -6.12 -1.13
N VAL A 150 25.38 -7.29 -0.51
CA VAL A 150 24.12 -7.78 0.08
C VAL A 150 23.66 -6.86 1.22
N GLN A 151 24.59 -6.40 2.07
CA GLN A 151 24.29 -5.45 3.13
C GLN A 151 23.77 -4.13 2.56
N ILE A 152 24.48 -3.52 1.60
CA ILE A 152 24.07 -2.27 0.95
C ILE A 152 22.68 -2.41 0.34
N ARG A 153 22.43 -3.49 -0.40
CA ARG A 153 21.12 -3.78 -1.00
C ARG A 153 20.01 -3.85 0.04
N THR A 154 20.29 -4.48 1.18
CA THR A 154 19.33 -4.63 2.28
C THR A 154 19.02 -3.29 2.92
N GLU A 155 20.04 -2.46 3.15
CA GLU A 155 19.90 -1.09 3.66
C GLU A 155 19.05 -0.23 2.71
N GLU A 156 19.38 -0.18 1.42
CA GLU A 156 18.61 0.63 0.45
C GLU A 156 17.17 0.11 0.28
N ARG A 157 16.94 -1.21 0.36
CA ARG A 157 15.58 -1.78 0.37
C ARG A 157 14.78 -1.31 1.58
N GLN A 158 15.39 -1.33 2.78
CA GLN A 158 14.74 -0.85 4.00
C GLN A 158 14.45 0.64 3.94
N LEU A 159 15.39 1.45 3.46
CA LEU A 159 15.21 2.89 3.29
C LEU A 159 14.10 3.21 2.28
N ALA A 160 14.09 2.55 1.13
CA ALA A 160 13.04 2.72 0.12
C ALA A 160 11.66 2.33 0.67
N HIS A 161 11.57 1.22 1.39
CA HIS A 161 10.34 0.82 2.07
C HIS A 161 9.87 1.87 3.10
N GLN A 162 10.77 2.38 3.94
CA GLN A 162 10.44 3.43 4.93
C GLN A 162 9.96 4.73 4.26
N VAL A 163 10.61 5.16 3.17
CA VAL A 163 10.20 6.33 2.39
C VAL A 163 8.79 6.13 1.84
N ASN A 164 8.54 4.98 1.20
CA ASN A 164 7.25 4.70 0.58
C ASN A 164 6.13 4.52 1.62
N MET A 165 6.44 3.96 2.79
CA MET A 165 5.51 3.96 3.93
C MET A 165 5.14 5.39 4.35
N ARG A 166 6.14 6.28 4.48
CA ARG A 166 5.92 7.68 4.85
C ARG A 166 5.04 8.41 3.82
N GLU A 167 5.32 8.24 2.53
CA GLU A 167 4.54 8.84 1.45
C GLU A 167 3.08 8.37 1.45
N ARG A 168 2.86 7.06 1.65
CA ARG A 168 1.51 6.50 1.74
C ARG A 168 0.75 6.99 2.98
N LEU A 169 1.43 7.09 4.11
CA LEU A 169 0.84 7.66 5.32
C LEU A 169 0.45 9.12 5.09
N HIS A 170 1.32 9.92 4.49
CA HIS A 170 1.00 11.30 4.12
C HIS A 170 -0.22 11.38 3.18
N LYS A 171 -0.29 10.50 2.17
CA LYS A 171 -1.43 10.40 1.24
C LYS A 171 -2.73 10.03 1.97
N LEU A 172 -2.68 9.05 2.88
CA LEU A 172 -3.80 8.66 3.73
C LEU A 172 -4.30 9.82 4.59
N GLU A 173 -3.39 10.57 5.21
CA GLU A 173 -3.73 11.72 6.03
C GLU A 173 -4.37 12.84 5.23
N SER A 174 -3.83 13.14 4.05
CA SER A 174 -4.39 14.13 3.15
C SER A 174 -5.82 13.78 2.75
N ILE A 175 -6.07 12.51 2.38
CA ILE A 175 -7.42 12.02 2.06
C ILE A 175 -8.33 12.06 3.29
N LEU A 176 -7.85 11.64 4.46
CA LEU A 176 -8.63 11.71 5.69
C LEU A 176 -9.02 13.15 6.02
N GLN A 177 -8.09 14.10 5.93
CA GLN A 177 -8.36 15.51 6.14
C GLN A 177 -9.37 16.06 5.13
N GLU A 178 -9.29 15.63 3.86
CA GLU A 178 -10.28 15.96 2.83
C GLU A 178 -11.69 15.51 3.26
N PHE A 179 -11.85 14.25 3.71
CA PHE A 179 -13.14 13.75 4.22
C PHE A 179 -13.63 14.55 5.42
N LEU A 180 -12.76 14.87 6.38
CA LEU A 180 -13.13 15.62 7.58
C LEU A 180 -13.57 17.05 7.24
N LEU A 181 -12.94 17.69 6.25
CA LEU A 181 -13.34 19.01 5.75
C LEU A 181 -14.70 18.96 5.03
N GLN A 182 -14.97 17.91 4.26
CA GLN A 182 -16.25 17.72 3.57
C GLN A 182 -17.42 17.47 4.55
N GLN A 183 -17.15 16.87 5.72
CA GLN A 183 -18.17 16.62 6.74
C GLN A 183 -18.53 17.84 7.59
N GLN A 184 -17.72 18.91 7.58
CA GLN A 184 -18.09 20.12 8.31
C GLN A 184 -19.34 20.73 7.68
N PRO A 185 -20.42 20.96 8.45
CA PRO A 185 -21.59 21.65 7.95
C PRO A 185 -21.11 22.97 7.37
N GLN A 186 -21.29 23.17 6.06
CA GLN A 186 -21.03 24.46 5.45
C GLN A 186 -21.99 25.44 6.15
N GLN A 187 -21.46 26.15 7.16
CA GLN A 187 -22.12 27.30 7.75
C GLN A 187 -22.17 28.34 6.64
N GLN A 188 -23.13 28.19 5.74
CA GLN A 188 -23.47 29.23 4.82
C GLN A 188 -23.77 30.44 5.69
N PRO A 189 -23.12 31.60 5.46
CA PRO A 189 -23.48 32.84 6.11
C PRO A 189 -24.83 33.28 5.55
N GLN A 190 -25.90 32.58 5.91
CA GLN A 190 -27.25 33.01 5.66
C GLN A 190 -27.55 34.14 6.65
N GLN A 191 -27.72 35.31 6.05
CA GLN A 191 -28.12 36.53 6.72
C GLN A 191 -29.35 36.27 7.60
N GLN A 192 -29.19 36.65 8.85
CA GLN A 192 -30.17 36.75 9.92
C GLN A 192 -31.61 37.01 9.43
N GLN A 193 -32.43 35.95 9.34
CA GLN A 193 -33.84 36.06 9.69
C GLN A 193 -34.13 34.99 10.74
N GLN A 194 -34.22 35.48 11.97
CA GLN A 194 -34.54 34.74 13.18
C GLN A 194 -35.90 34.06 13.04
N GLN A 195 -35.92 32.80 12.62
CA GLN A 195 -36.97 31.88 13.04
C GLN A 195 -36.37 30.95 14.10
N PRO A 196 -37.04 30.77 15.26
CA PRO A 196 -36.68 29.72 16.20
C PRO A 196 -36.99 28.38 15.54
N GLN A 197 -36.03 27.82 14.82
CA GLN A 197 -36.07 26.41 14.47
C GLN A 197 -35.75 25.63 15.75
N ASP A 198 -36.62 24.69 16.10
CA ASP A 198 -36.36 23.71 17.15
C ASP A 198 -35.03 23.01 16.84
N ASP A 199 -34.01 23.24 17.67
CA ASP A 199 -32.64 22.69 17.55
C ASP A 199 -32.60 21.14 17.53
N ASN A 200 -33.73 20.47 17.78
CA ASN A 200 -33.84 19.02 17.84
C ASN A 200 -33.93 18.30 16.47
N ASP A 201 -34.27 18.99 15.37
CA ASP A 201 -34.45 18.33 14.07
C ASP A 201 -33.12 18.02 13.34
N SER A 202 -31.98 18.53 13.83
CA SER A 202 -30.68 18.38 13.14
C SER A 202 -29.97 17.05 13.37
N PHE A 203 -30.49 16.18 14.25
CA PHE A 203 -29.80 14.95 14.69
C PHE A 203 -30.51 13.63 14.33
N LEU A 204 -31.59 13.67 13.56
CA LEU A 204 -32.32 12.45 13.23
C LEU A 204 -31.52 11.58 12.25
N THR A 205 -31.26 10.32 12.63
CA THR A 205 -30.71 9.33 11.70
C THR A 205 -31.79 8.95 10.70
N THR A 206 -31.67 9.48 9.49
CA THR A 206 -32.65 9.27 8.42
C THR A 206 -32.51 7.88 7.80
N ARG A 207 -33.62 7.35 7.27
CA ARG A 207 -33.60 6.10 6.51
C ARG A 207 -32.67 6.17 5.31
N GLN A 208 -32.58 7.34 4.67
CA GLN A 208 -31.69 7.55 3.53
C GLN A 208 -30.22 7.42 3.92
N GLN A 209 -29.83 7.96 5.08
CA GLN A 209 -28.49 7.76 5.64
C GLN A 209 -28.22 6.27 5.88
N VAL A 210 -29.14 5.53 6.52
CA VAL A 210 -28.95 4.08 6.74
C VAL A 210 -28.80 3.31 5.42
N ILE A 211 -29.55 3.66 4.38
CA ILE A 211 -29.40 3.07 3.05
C ILE A 211 -28.01 3.36 2.48
N MET A 212 -27.55 4.61 2.59
CA MET A 212 -26.21 5.02 2.11
C MET A 212 -25.11 4.28 2.84
N ILE A 213 -25.14 4.20 4.18
CA ILE A 213 -24.17 3.45 4.99
C ILE A 213 -24.06 2.01 4.47
N LYS A 214 -25.20 1.33 4.31
CA LYS A 214 -25.24 -0.06 3.85
C LYS A 214 -24.76 -0.21 2.41
N GLN A 215 -25.02 0.75 1.54
CA GLN A 215 -24.52 0.73 0.16
C GLN A 215 -23.01 0.90 0.11
N THR A 216 -22.46 1.89 0.84
CA THR A 216 -21.01 2.12 0.94
C THR A 216 -20.30 0.87 1.44
N LEU A 217 -20.80 0.24 2.52
CA LEU A 217 -20.19 -0.96 3.07
C LEU A 217 -20.30 -2.17 2.14
N ARG A 218 -21.45 -2.37 1.48
CA ARG A 218 -21.60 -3.46 0.49
C ARG A 218 -20.64 -3.29 -0.66
N LEU A 219 -20.46 -2.06 -1.16
CA LEU A 219 -19.54 -1.78 -2.25
C LEU A 219 -18.09 -2.10 -1.83
N PHE A 220 -17.67 -1.60 -0.66
CA PHE A 220 -16.33 -1.90 -0.13
C PHE A 220 -16.10 -3.40 0.06
N VAL A 221 -17.04 -4.11 0.69
CA VAL A 221 -16.95 -5.57 0.88
C VAL A 221 -16.92 -6.28 -0.47
N HIS A 222 -17.77 -5.90 -1.42
CA HIS A 222 -17.79 -6.52 -2.74
C HIS A 222 -16.47 -6.36 -3.49
N ASN A 223 -15.86 -5.17 -3.42
CA ASN A 223 -14.62 -4.85 -4.14
C ASN A 223 -13.40 -5.53 -3.52
N TYR A 224 -13.37 -5.77 -2.20
CA TYR A 224 -12.14 -6.13 -1.50
C TYR A 224 -12.20 -7.42 -0.66
N HIS A 225 -13.35 -8.09 -0.54
CA HIS A 225 -13.46 -9.33 0.25
C HIS A 225 -12.91 -10.56 -0.47
N ALA A 226 -13.21 -10.77 -1.75
CA ALA A 226 -12.74 -11.97 -2.44
C ALA A 226 -11.26 -11.87 -2.81
N ASP A 227 -10.89 -10.71 -3.33
CA ASP A 227 -9.58 -10.50 -3.90
C ASP A 227 -8.63 -10.02 -2.80
N CYS A 228 -8.91 -8.92 -2.09
CA CYS A 228 -7.93 -8.29 -1.21
C CYS A 228 -7.85 -8.89 0.21
N ILE A 229 -7.07 -9.97 0.38
CA ILE A 229 -6.82 -10.61 1.70
C ILE A 229 -6.33 -9.61 2.75
N ALA A 230 -5.53 -8.62 2.35
CA ALA A 230 -5.02 -7.60 3.27
C ALA A 230 -6.12 -6.73 3.89
N SER A 231 -7.27 -6.58 3.23
CA SER A 231 -8.43 -5.84 3.75
C SER A 231 -9.22 -6.63 4.79
N HIS A 232 -9.00 -7.94 4.92
CA HIS A 232 -9.74 -8.79 5.86
C HIS A 232 -9.55 -8.36 7.31
N SER A 233 -8.35 -7.90 7.65
CA SER A 233 -8.03 -7.49 9.01
C SER A 233 -8.75 -6.19 9.39
N LEU A 234 -8.92 -5.28 8.43
CA LEU A 234 -9.73 -4.06 8.58
C LEU A 234 -11.21 -4.39 8.73
N MET A 235 -11.77 -5.24 7.86
CA MET A 235 -13.17 -5.69 7.93
C MET A 235 -13.46 -6.43 9.24
N ALA A 236 -12.53 -7.27 9.70
CA ALA A 236 -12.63 -7.93 10.99
C ALA A 236 -12.68 -6.93 12.15
N GLY A 237 -11.88 -5.86 12.09
CA GLY A 237 -11.91 -4.79 13.09
C GLY A 237 -13.21 -3.98 13.09
N MET A 238 -13.72 -3.61 11.89
CA MET A 238 -15.03 -2.97 11.73
C MET A 238 -16.17 -3.81 12.30
N ARG A 239 -16.10 -5.12 12.10
CA ARG A 239 -17.08 -6.05 12.67
C ARG A 239 -16.96 -6.10 14.19
N HIS A 240 -15.74 -6.27 14.69
CA HIS A 240 -15.49 -6.48 16.10
C HIS A 240 -15.86 -5.26 16.94
N ILE A 241 -15.58 -4.04 16.48
CA ILE A 241 -15.98 -2.81 17.21
C ILE A 241 -17.52 -2.72 17.36
N LEU A 242 -18.28 -3.12 16.33
CA LEU A 242 -19.74 -3.11 16.36
C LEU A 242 -20.28 -4.19 17.31
N GLU A 243 -19.73 -5.40 17.26
CA GLU A 243 -20.09 -6.49 18.17
C GLU A 243 -19.84 -6.07 19.63
N LEU A 244 -18.64 -5.55 19.92
CA LEU A 244 -18.32 -5.07 21.26
C LEU A 244 -19.24 -3.93 21.71
N GLN A 245 -19.66 -3.05 20.80
CA GLN A 245 -20.53 -1.92 21.14
C GLN A 245 -21.95 -2.37 21.47
N LEU A 246 -22.46 -3.37 20.72
CA LEU A 246 -23.77 -3.97 20.93
C LEU A 246 -23.84 -4.87 22.17
N ASP A 247 -22.71 -5.44 22.60
CA ASP A 247 -22.63 -6.27 23.81
C ASP A 247 -22.64 -5.47 25.12
N LYS A 248 -22.57 -4.14 25.07
CA LYS A 248 -22.52 -3.26 26.25
C LYS A 248 -23.89 -2.74 26.67
N ASN A 249 -24.03 -2.41 27.95
CA ASN A 249 -25.22 -1.76 28.51
C ASN A 249 -25.45 -0.36 27.90
N GLU A 250 -26.69 0.11 27.93
CA GLU A 250 -27.14 1.40 27.37
C GLU A 250 -26.30 2.61 27.81
N ASP A 251 -25.86 2.63 29.08
CA ASP A 251 -25.07 3.74 29.65
C ASP A 251 -23.56 3.69 29.30
N ALA A 252 -23.11 2.71 28.50
CA ALA A 252 -21.70 2.56 28.23
C ALA A 252 -21.18 3.62 27.23
N PRO A 253 -19.97 4.17 27.46
CA PRO A 253 -19.32 5.04 26.48
C PRO A 253 -19.10 4.33 25.13
N CYS A 254 -19.05 5.10 24.05
CA CYS A 254 -18.68 4.61 22.74
C CYS A 254 -17.33 3.89 22.80
N ILE A 255 -17.26 2.73 22.15
CA ILE A 255 -16.02 2.00 21.98
C ILE A 255 -15.14 2.77 21.00
N VAL A 256 -13.89 2.91 21.40
CA VAL A 256 -12.83 3.50 20.61
C VAL A 256 -11.94 2.39 20.09
N TRP A 257 -11.78 2.36 18.77
CA TRP A 257 -10.86 1.50 18.07
C TRP A 257 -9.64 2.30 17.63
N THR A 258 -8.46 1.88 18.11
CA THR A 258 -7.17 2.49 17.80
C THR A 258 -6.31 1.49 17.05
N PHE A 259 -5.90 1.80 15.82
CA PHE A 259 -5.08 0.90 15.00
C PHE A 259 -4.02 1.67 14.21
N ASP A 260 -3.00 0.97 13.76
CA ASP A 260 -1.93 1.56 12.94
C ASP A 260 -2.47 1.88 11.53
N ALA A 261 -2.24 3.11 11.07
CA ALA A 261 -2.55 3.57 9.72
C ALA A 261 -2.02 2.64 8.61
N ASN A 262 -0.95 1.89 8.88
CA ASN A 262 -0.40 0.87 7.99
C ASN A 262 -1.41 -0.20 7.58
N VAL A 263 -2.42 -0.48 8.42
CA VAL A 263 -3.51 -1.42 8.09
C VAL A 263 -4.29 -0.99 6.84
N ILE A 264 -4.41 0.32 6.59
CA ILE A 264 -5.08 0.85 5.39
C ILE A 264 -4.06 1.04 4.26
N SER A 265 -2.89 1.60 4.55
CA SER A 265 -1.92 1.96 3.50
C SER A 265 -1.18 0.76 2.87
N GLU A 266 -1.05 -0.36 3.58
CA GLU A 266 -0.35 -1.55 3.06
C GLU A 266 -1.24 -2.44 2.20
N ALA A 267 -2.55 -2.48 2.47
CA ALA A 267 -3.48 -3.36 1.76
C ALA A 267 -3.51 -3.12 0.24
N ILE A 268 -3.06 -1.95 -0.19
CA ILE A 268 -3.00 -1.50 -1.58
C ILE A 268 -1.96 -2.25 -2.42
N VAL A 269 -0.85 -2.73 -1.82
CA VAL A 269 0.29 -3.26 -2.59
C VAL A 269 0.03 -4.65 -3.17
N ALA A 270 -0.83 -5.43 -2.52
CA ALA A 270 -0.85 -6.87 -2.73
C ALA A 270 -1.44 -7.29 -4.09
N GLN A 271 -2.25 -6.45 -4.76
CA GLN A 271 -3.07 -6.94 -5.88
C GLN A 271 -3.32 -6.03 -7.07
N THR A 272 -3.26 -4.70 -6.94
CA THR A 272 -3.74 -3.82 -8.01
C THR A 272 -2.69 -3.40 -9.05
N GLN A 273 -1.48 -3.98 -9.07
CA GLN A 273 -0.37 -3.59 -9.99
C GLN A 273 -0.10 -2.08 -10.06
N GLY A 274 -0.50 -1.34 -9.02
CA GLY A 274 -0.62 0.10 -9.03
C GLY A 274 -1.50 0.49 -7.86
N ALA A 275 -1.04 1.42 -7.05
CA ALA A 275 -1.65 1.68 -5.76
C ALA A 275 -2.74 2.73 -5.91
N SER A 276 -3.93 2.28 -6.30
CA SER A 276 -5.05 3.20 -6.50
C SER A 276 -5.43 3.85 -5.18
N SER A 277 -5.31 5.17 -5.13
CA SER A 277 -5.88 6.00 -4.06
C SER A 277 -7.36 5.71 -3.81
N ALA A 278 -8.05 5.05 -4.76
CA ALA A 278 -9.41 4.55 -4.60
C ALA A 278 -9.54 3.62 -3.38
N TYR A 279 -8.63 2.68 -3.15
CA TYR A 279 -8.73 1.80 -1.98
C TYR A 279 -8.73 2.59 -0.67
N ILE A 280 -7.79 3.53 -0.53
CA ILE A 280 -7.70 4.38 0.67
C ILE A 280 -9.01 5.15 0.85
N LYS A 281 -9.50 5.78 -0.22
CA LYS A 281 -10.74 6.56 -0.21
C LYS A 281 -11.94 5.70 0.18
N GLU A 282 -12.08 4.52 -0.42
CA GLU A 282 -13.19 3.60 -0.14
C GLU A 282 -13.11 3.02 1.26
N ALA A 283 -11.92 2.66 1.75
CA ALA A 283 -11.69 2.18 3.11
C ALA A 283 -12.01 3.25 4.16
N LEU A 284 -11.51 4.47 3.98
CA LEU A 284 -11.83 5.59 4.87
C LEU A 284 -13.31 5.94 4.82
N HIS A 285 -13.92 5.98 3.63
CA HIS A 285 -15.35 6.22 3.49
C HIS A 285 -16.17 5.13 4.20
N ALA A 286 -15.80 3.86 4.04
CA ALA A 286 -16.44 2.74 4.74
C ALA A 286 -16.32 2.85 6.27
N LEU A 287 -15.21 3.36 6.80
CA LEU A 287 -15.06 3.62 8.24
C LEU A 287 -15.93 4.80 8.68
N LEU A 288 -15.81 5.93 7.99
CA LEU A 288 -16.42 7.20 8.38
C LEU A 288 -17.94 7.26 8.22
N VAL A 289 -18.57 6.28 7.56
CA VAL A 289 -20.04 6.22 7.49
C VAL A 289 -20.70 5.76 8.80
N PHE A 290 -19.96 5.14 9.72
CA PHE A 290 -20.50 4.75 11.03
C PHE A 290 -19.55 4.98 12.22
N LEU A 291 -18.33 5.45 11.94
CA LEU A 291 -17.35 5.81 12.94
C LEU A 291 -16.99 7.30 12.84
N VAL A 292 -16.75 7.92 13.99
CA VAL A 292 -16.23 9.27 14.12
C VAL A 292 -14.73 9.19 14.35
N TYR A 293 -13.95 9.89 13.51
CA TYR A 293 -12.52 10.05 13.74
C TYR A 293 -12.28 10.90 14.99
N GLN A 294 -11.45 10.41 15.89
CA GLN A 294 -11.01 11.13 17.08
C GLN A 294 -9.55 11.50 16.90
N GLU A 295 -9.23 12.80 16.99
CA GLU A 295 -7.84 13.22 16.97
C GLU A 295 -7.13 12.63 18.20
N PRO A 296 -5.99 11.92 18.03
CA PRO A 296 -5.25 11.37 19.16
C PRO A 296 -4.91 12.49 20.13
N GLN A 297 -5.17 12.30 21.42
CA GLN A 297 -4.67 13.23 22.44
C GLN A 297 -3.14 13.23 22.36
N LYS A 298 -2.56 14.40 22.10
CA LYS A 298 -1.11 14.59 22.11
C LYS A 298 -0.61 14.41 23.54
N ASP A 299 -0.25 13.19 23.92
CA ASP A 299 0.38 12.94 25.22
C ASP A 299 1.73 13.67 25.23
N PRO A 300 1.89 14.74 26.03
CA PRO A 300 3.08 15.58 26.01
C PRO A 300 4.33 14.84 26.49
N GLU A 301 4.17 13.68 27.13
CA GLU A 301 5.26 12.89 27.70
C GLU A 301 5.77 11.78 26.77
N HIS A 302 5.08 11.47 25.66
CA HIS A 302 5.54 10.48 24.68
C HIS A 302 6.25 11.15 23.51
N ASN A 303 7.38 11.79 23.81
CA ASN A 303 8.31 12.36 22.84
C ASN A 303 9.16 11.26 22.18
N ASN A 304 8.52 10.16 21.77
CA ASN A 304 9.21 8.99 21.29
C ASN A 304 9.45 9.13 19.78
N ASN A 305 10.70 9.35 19.41
CA ASN A 305 11.18 9.53 18.02
C ASN A 305 10.93 8.33 17.08
N ASN A 306 10.18 7.30 17.49
CA ASN A 306 9.70 6.23 16.63
C ASN A 306 8.56 6.75 15.73
N THR A 307 8.98 7.53 14.76
CA THR A 307 8.25 8.35 13.79
C THR A 307 7.46 7.56 12.75
N HIS A 308 7.32 6.24 12.90
CA HIS A 308 6.77 5.36 11.85
C HIS A 308 5.39 4.78 12.15
N GLN A 309 4.92 4.79 13.40
CA GLN A 309 3.60 4.25 13.74
C GLN A 309 2.62 5.39 13.95
N ARG A 310 1.82 5.67 12.93
CA ARG A 310 0.73 6.63 13.02
C ARG A 310 -0.54 5.90 13.43
N MET A 311 -0.93 6.04 14.68
CA MET A 311 -2.15 5.44 15.20
C MET A 311 -3.35 6.29 14.79
N LEU A 312 -4.34 5.67 14.17
CA LEU A 312 -5.65 6.25 13.91
C LEU A 312 -6.61 5.82 15.02
N GLN A 313 -7.50 6.72 15.42
CA GLN A 313 -8.49 6.48 16.46
C GLN A 313 -9.88 6.82 15.96
N PHE A 314 -10.78 5.85 16.08
CA PHE A 314 -12.17 5.96 15.64
C PHE A 314 -13.10 5.52 16.76
N ALA A 315 -14.21 6.23 16.97
CA ALA A 315 -15.27 5.84 17.89
C ALA A 315 -16.53 5.51 17.12
N VAL A 316 -17.39 4.64 17.67
CA VAL A 316 -18.73 4.44 17.10
C VAL A 316 -19.51 5.76 17.15
N GLU A 317 -20.18 6.11 16.04
CA GLU A 317 -21.03 7.29 15.94
C GLU A 317 -22.12 7.28 17.04
N PRO A 318 -22.09 8.24 17.99
CA PRO A 318 -22.99 8.26 19.14
C PRO A 318 -24.48 8.30 18.79
N SER A 319 -24.81 8.90 17.64
CA SER A 319 -26.18 9.07 17.15
C SER A 319 -26.76 7.83 16.48
N LEU A 320 -25.98 6.77 16.26
CA LEU A 320 -26.50 5.51 15.69
C LEU A 320 -27.11 4.63 16.77
N SER A 321 -28.34 4.16 16.50
CA SER A 321 -29.05 3.21 17.35
C SER A 321 -28.56 1.78 17.24
N ASP A 322 -28.86 0.95 18.25
CA ASP A 322 -28.50 -0.48 18.25
C ASP A 322 -29.13 -1.22 17.08
N LYS A 323 -30.35 -0.83 16.71
CA LYS A 323 -31.03 -1.35 15.53
C LYS A 323 -30.24 -1.03 14.26
N THR A 324 -29.71 0.18 14.13
CA THR A 324 -28.91 0.60 12.97
C THR A 324 -27.55 -0.10 12.97
N LEU A 325 -26.84 -0.15 14.10
CA LEU A 325 -25.58 -0.88 14.25
C LEU A 325 -25.75 -2.37 13.91
N THR A 326 -26.84 -3.00 14.35
CA THR A 326 -27.16 -4.39 13.99
C THR A 326 -27.35 -4.57 12.48
N GLN A 327 -28.00 -3.62 11.81
CA GLN A 327 -28.16 -3.66 10.35
C GLN A 327 -26.85 -3.46 9.60
N ILE A 328 -25.95 -2.64 10.13
CA ILE A 328 -24.59 -2.43 9.61
C ILE A 328 -23.80 -3.73 9.76
N LEU A 329 -23.84 -4.36 10.94
CA LEU A 329 -23.15 -5.60 11.24
C LEU A 329 -23.56 -6.76 10.30
N GLN A 330 -24.81 -6.78 9.84
CA GLN A 330 -25.32 -7.76 8.87
C GLN A 330 -24.74 -7.59 7.46
N VAL A 331 -24.17 -6.43 7.13
CA VAL A 331 -23.55 -6.16 5.82
C VAL A 331 -22.11 -6.64 5.78
N LEU A 332 -21.41 -6.60 6.92
CA LEU A 332 -20.01 -7.02 7.01
C LEU A 332 -19.88 -8.56 6.93
N PRO A 333 -18.79 -9.09 6.34
CA PRO A 333 -18.54 -10.54 6.30
C PRO A 333 -18.58 -11.17 7.68
N ARG A 334 -18.95 -12.45 7.75
CA ARG A 334 -18.96 -13.21 8.99
C ARG A 334 -17.53 -13.56 9.42
N PRO A 335 -17.27 -13.83 10.71
CA PRO A 335 -15.90 -14.09 11.18
C PRO A 335 -15.22 -15.28 10.49
N HIS A 336 -15.97 -16.30 10.09
CA HIS A 336 -15.44 -17.47 9.38
C HIS A 336 -15.16 -17.22 7.88
N GLU A 337 -15.64 -16.11 7.33
CA GLU A 337 -15.40 -15.69 5.95
C GLU A 337 -14.16 -14.78 5.86
N LEU A 338 -13.55 -14.42 6.99
CA LEU A 338 -12.40 -13.55 7.09
C LEU A 338 -11.15 -14.35 7.47
N HIS A 339 -10.11 -14.24 6.65
CA HIS A 339 -8.82 -14.93 6.84
C HIS A 339 -7.86 -14.20 7.80
N ALA A 340 -8.30 -13.15 8.47
CA ALA A 340 -7.46 -12.33 9.35
C ALA A 340 -8.16 -12.02 10.67
N ARG A 341 -7.35 -11.75 11.69
CA ARG A 341 -7.84 -11.27 13.00
C ARG A 341 -8.14 -9.78 12.93
N PRO A 342 -9.05 -9.27 13.79
CA PRO A 342 -9.25 -7.83 13.94
C PRO A 342 -7.93 -7.15 14.33
N THR A 343 -7.63 -6.00 13.72
CA THR A 343 -6.44 -5.20 14.04
C THR A 343 -6.71 -4.22 15.18
N GLY A 344 -5.65 -3.66 15.74
CA GLY A 344 -5.74 -2.56 16.71
C GLY A 344 -6.12 -2.97 18.13
N LYS A 345 -6.47 -1.96 18.93
CA LYS A 345 -6.89 -2.04 20.32
C LYS A 345 -8.28 -1.42 20.46
N TYR A 346 -9.07 -1.96 21.39
CA TYR A 346 -10.45 -1.53 21.64
C TYR A 346 -10.57 -1.10 23.08
N ASN A 347 -10.91 0.16 23.29
CA ASN A 347 -10.94 0.78 24.61
C ASN A 347 -12.30 1.46 24.83
N THR A 348 -12.72 1.54 26.10
CA THR A 348 -13.79 2.47 26.52
C THR A 348 -13.17 3.55 27.39
N PRO A 349 -12.81 4.71 26.83
CA PRO A 349 -12.23 5.78 27.62
C PRO A 349 -13.25 6.27 28.67
N ALA A 350 -12.78 6.53 29.88
CA ALA A 350 -13.63 7.00 30.98
C ALA A 350 -14.30 8.36 30.68
N GLN A 351 -13.67 9.16 29.81
CA GLN A 351 -14.21 10.43 29.28
C GLN A 351 -14.56 10.30 27.80
N GLY A 352 -15.04 9.12 27.38
CA GLY A 352 -15.43 8.86 25.99
C GLY A 352 -16.70 9.57 25.57
N LEU A 353 -16.95 9.58 24.26
CA LEU A 353 -18.24 9.98 23.71
C LEU A 353 -19.33 9.08 24.30
N VAL A 354 -20.40 9.67 24.81
CA VAL A 354 -21.57 8.95 25.33
C VAL A 354 -22.55 8.79 24.18
N ARG A 355 -23.13 7.59 24.05
CA ARG A 355 -24.15 7.34 23.03
C ARG A 355 -25.42 8.13 23.32
N THR A 356 -26.03 8.69 22.29
CA THR A 356 -27.18 9.58 22.42
C THR A 356 -28.48 8.98 21.88
N ASN A 357 -28.40 7.89 21.11
CA ASN A 357 -29.55 7.30 20.42
C ASN A 357 -29.62 5.77 20.56
N VAL A 358 -29.31 5.20 21.72
CA VAL A 358 -29.19 3.73 21.88
C VAL A 358 -30.47 3.02 21.43
N ASP A 359 -31.62 3.49 21.90
CA ASP A 359 -32.94 2.90 21.64
C ASP A 359 -33.54 3.27 20.27
N GLY A 360 -32.91 4.19 19.52
CA GLY A 360 -33.43 4.67 18.24
C GLY A 360 -34.55 5.69 18.36
N GLU A 361 -34.65 6.42 19.48
CA GLU A 361 -35.59 7.55 19.62
C GLU A 361 -35.34 8.66 18.60
N LEU A 362 -34.09 8.83 18.18
CA LEU A 362 -33.66 9.76 17.12
C LEU A 362 -33.58 9.09 15.74
N ASP A 363 -34.04 7.85 15.58
CA ASP A 363 -34.19 7.27 14.26
C ASP A 363 -35.47 7.79 13.60
N GLU A 364 -35.42 8.06 12.30
CA GLU A 364 -36.64 8.36 11.53
C GLU A 364 -37.66 7.23 11.76
N PRO A 365 -38.87 7.54 12.30
CA PRO A 365 -39.84 6.51 12.62
C PRO A 365 -40.13 5.75 11.33
N MET A 366 -39.91 4.44 11.36
CA MET A 366 -40.34 3.58 10.28
C MET A 366 -41.87 3.49 10.32
N ASP A 367 -42.56 4.54 9.88
CA ASP A 367 -44.00 4.47 9.72
C ASP A 367 -44.27 3.58 8.51
N VAL A 368 -44.40 2.28 8.79
CA VAL A 368 -44.72 1.22 7.85
C VAL A 368 -45.99 1.59 7.08
N CYS A 369 -46.96 2.26 7.72
CA CYS A 369 -48.17 2.73 7.07
C CYS A 369 -47.86 3.83 6.05
N SER A 370 -47.07 4.85 6.42
CA SER A 370 -46.62 5.88 5.46
C SER A 370 -45.84 5.28 4.29
N LEU A 371 -45.03 4.24 4.54
CA LEU A 371 -44.26 3.52 3.53
C LEU A 371 -45.14 2.69 2.58
N ILE A 372 -46.15 2.01 3.11
CA ILE A 372 -47.17 1.28 2.34
C ILE A 372 -47.98 2.27 1.51
N VAL A 373 -48.45 3.37 2.10
CA VAL A 373 -49.21 4.43 1.44
C VAL A 373 -48.40 5.06 0.29
N LYS A 374 -47.13 5.38 0.51
CA LYS A 374 -46.22 5.93 -0.52
C LYS A 374 -45.97 4.94 -1.66
N ASN A 375 -45.86 3.64 -1.37
CA ASN A 375 -45.71 2.59 -2.38
C ASN A 375 -47.00 2.31 -3.16
N LEU A 376 -48.15 2.32 -2.50
CA LEU A 376 -49.46 2.23 -3.16
C LEU A 376 -49.68 3.44 -4.10
N ARG A 377 -49.21 4.63 -3.70
CA ARG A 377 -49.24 5.87 -4.51
C ARG A 377 -48.38 5.78 -5.77
N LYS A 378 -47.14 5.28 -5.64
CA LYS A 378 -46.28 5.04 -6.81
C LYS A 378 -46.84 4.00 -7.79
N ARG A 379 -47.63 3.04 -7.30
CA ARG A 379 -48.24 1.99 -8.14
C ARG A 379 -49.60 2.39 -8.73
N GLY A 380 -50.06 3.62 -8.52
CA GLY A 380 -51.36 4.09 -9.01
C GLY A 380 -52.56 3.43 -8.32
N TRP A 381 -52.34 2.77 -7.17
CA TRP A 381 -53.40 2.15 -6.39
C TRP A 381 -53.89 3.15 -5.35
N TRP A 382 -54.64 4.15 -5.80
CA TRP A 382 -55.44 5.00 -4.93
C TRP A 382 -56.89 4.86 -5.34
N PHE A 383 -57.73 4.47 -4.38
CA PHE A 383 -59.18 4.49 -4.50
C PHE A 383 -59.72 5.88 -4.18
#